data_AF-A0A7C6QXR5-F1
#
_entry.id   AF-A0A7C6QXR5-F1
#
_cell.length_a   1.000
_cell.length_b   1.000
_cell.length_c   1.000
_cell.angle_alpha   90.00
_cell.angle_beta   90.00
_cell.angle_gamma   90.00
#
_symmetry.space_group_name_H-M   'P 1'
#
loop_
_entity.id
_entity.type
_entity.pdbx_description
1 polymer ?
#
loop_
_entity_poly.entity_id
_entity_poly.type
_entity_poly.pdbx_seq_one_letter_code
_entity_poly.pdbx_strand_id
1 'polypeptide(L)' 'SLPFKGKRSRRRTEYERQPWFRRLQRWRAGQEGTISELKRRYGLDRTLYRGLDGCRRWVGGAIWGYNLNRVAKLI' A
#
# COMPACT_ATOMS: atom_id res chain seq x y z
N SER A 1 -4.20 4.47 -12.87
CA SER A 1 -5.39 4.19 -13.70
C SER A 1 -5.92 2.82 -13.29
N LEU A 2 -7.21 2.57 -13.52
CA LEU A 2 -7.73 1.22 -13.32
C LEU A 2 -7.25 0.32 -14.46
N PRO A 3 -6.88 -0.95 -14.20
CA PRO A 3 -6.50 -1.87 -15.26
C PRO A 3 -7.65 -2.00 -16.26
N PHE A 4 -7.29 -2.11 -17.54
CA PHE A 4 -8.24 -2.31 -18.62
C PHE A 4 -7.59 -3.14 -19.71
N LYS A 5 -8.36 -4.06 -20.29
CA LYS A 5 -7.93 -4.86 -21.43
C LYS A 5 -8.27 -4.11 -22.71
N GLY A 6 -7.27 -3.82 -23.54
CA GLY A 6 -7.44 -3.12 -24.82
C GLY A 6 -7.39 -1.58 -24.72
N LYS A 7 -7.81 -0.89 -25.79
CA LYS A 7 -7.76 0.58 -25.88
C LYS A 7 -8.87 1.22 -25.05
N ARG A 8 -8.52 2.17 -24.18
CA ARG A 8 -9.50 2.91 -23.36
C ARG A 8 -10.42 3.75 -24.24
N SER A 9 -11.72 3.70 -23.97
CA SER A 9 -12.70 4.58 -24.62
C SER A 9 -12.53 6.03 -24.18
N ARG A 10 -13.02 6.97 -25.01
CA ARG A 10 -13.00 8.41 -24.71
C ARG A 10 -13.75 8.72 -23.41
N ARG A 11 -14.96 8.16 -23.25
CA ARG A 11 -15.78 8.28 -22.02
C ARG A 11 -15.03 7.83 -20.77
N ARG A 12 -14.32 6.70 -20.82
CA ARG A 12 -13.52 6.24 -19.68
C ARG A 12 -12.34 7.15 -19.39
N THR A 13 -11.67 7.64 -20.43
CA THR A 13 -10.55 8.57 -20.28
C THR A 13 -11.01 9.88 -19.63
N GLU A 14 -12.16 10.41 -20.03
CA GLU A 14 -12.76 11.61 -19.42
C GLU A 14 -13.14 11.37 -17.96
N TYR A 15 -13.70 10.20 -17.63
CA TYR A 15 -13.98 9.80 -16.25
C TYR A 15 -12.72 9.70 -15.38
N GLU A 16 -11.67 9.03 -15.85
CA GLU A 16 -10.40 8.89 -15.12
C GLU A 16 -9.64 10.22 -14.97
N ARG A 17 -9.98 11.23 -15.79
CA ARG A 17 -9.40 12.58 -15.70
C ARG A 17 -10.05 13.44 -14.62
N GLN A 18 -11.21 13.04 -14.10
CA GLN A 18 -11.91 13.81 -13.07
C GLN A 18 -11.01 14.01 -11.83
N PRO A 19 -11.02 15.21 -11.20
CA PRO A 19 -10.11 15.52 -10.10
C PRO A 19 -10.19 14.54 -8.93
N TRP A 20 -11.39 14.11 -8.56
CA TRP A 20 -11.59 13.16 -7.46
C TRP A 20 -10.98 11.79 -7.80
N PHE A 21 -11.09 11.34 -9.05
CA PHE A 21 -10.55 10.06 -9.49
C PHE A 21 -9.02 10.07 -9.42
N ARG A 22 -8.40 11.17 -9.87
CA ARG A 22 -6.95 11.36 -9.75
C ARG A 22 -6.49 11.38 -8.29
N ARG A 23 -7.23 12.04 -7.39
CA ARG A 23 -6.93 12.03 -5.95
C ARG A 23 -6.99 10.62 -5.38
N LEU A 24 -8.04 9.85 -5.70
CA LEU A 24 -8.16 8.46 -5.27
C LEU A 24 -7.01 7.58 -5.80
N GLN A 25 -6.61 7.76 -7.05
CA GLN A 25 -5.49 7.01 -7.63
C GLN A 25 -4.15 7.35 -6.97
N ARG A 26 -3.91 8.63 -6.62
CA ARG A 26 -2.71 9.03 -5.86
C ARG A 26 -2.71 8.44 -4.47
N TRP A 27 -3.86 8.46 -3.78
CA TRP A 27 -4.00 7.83 -2.47
C TRP A 27 -3.70 6.33 -2.53
N ARG A 28 -4.25 5.62 -3.52
CA ARG A 28 -3.95 4.21 -3.77
C ARG A 28 -2.46 3.97 -4.02
N ALA A 29 -1.82 4.79 -4.85
CA ALA A 29 -0.38 4.67 -5.10
C ALA A 29 0.45 4.85 -3.81
N GLY A 30 0.02 5.75 -2.91
CA GLY A 30 0.64 5.90 -1.58
C GLY A 30 0.50 4.66 -0.69
N GLN A 31 -0.65 3.99 -0.73
CA GLN A 31 -0.86 2.71 -0.02
C GLN A 31 0.06 1.62 -0.57
N GLU A 32 0.18 1.47 -1.89
CA GLU A 32 1.11 0.53 -2.52
C GLU A 32 2.57 0.84 -2.15
N GLY A 33 2.93 2.12 -2.09
CA GLY A 33 4.24 2.57 -1.61
C GLY A 33 4.51 2.13 -0.16
N THR A 34 3.51 2.27 0.71
CA THR A 34 3.58 1.85 2.12
C THR A 34 3.75 0.33 2.24
N ILE A 35 2.97 -0.45 1.48
CA ILE A 35 3.10 -1.92 1.43
C ILE A 35 4.50 -2.31 0.96
N SER A 36 5.01 -1.65 -0.09
CA SER A 36 6.34 -1.90 -0.62
C SER A 36 7.46 -1.57 0.37
N GLU A 37 7.30 -0.50 1.14
CA GLU A 37 8.20 -0.14 2.24
C GLU A 37 8.17 -1.18 3.35
N LEU A 38 6.99 -1.59 3.80
CA LEU A 38 6.82 -2.61 4.83
C LEU A 38 7.47 -3.94 4.44
N LYS A 39 7.32 -4.35 3.18
CA LYS A 39 7.99 -5.56 2.67
C LYS A 39 9.51 -5.43 2.68
N ARG A 40 10.05 -4.33 2.16
CA ARG A 40 11.50 -4.15 1.92
C ARG A 40 12.28 -3.74 3.16
N ARG A 41 11.72 -2.87 4.01
CA ARG A 41 12.40 -2.29 5.17
C ARG A 41 11.98 -2.90 6.51
N TYR A 42 10.74 -3.38 6.60
CA TYR A 42 10.19 -3.94 7.84
C TYR A 42 10.02 -5.47 7.80
N GLY A 43 10.58 -6.13 6.78
CA GLY A 43 10.66 -7.59 6.72
C GLY A 43 9.31 -8.28 6.48
N LEU A 44 8.31 -7.59 5.91
CA LEU A 44 7.01 -8.21 5.59
C LEU A 44 6.96 -8.96 4.26
N ASP A 45 8.10 -9.11 3.58
CA ASP A 45 8.19 -9.97 2.40
C ASP A 45 8.16 -11.46 2.75
N ARG A 46 8.59 -11.82 3.97
CA ARG A 46 8.53 -13.19 4.50
C ARG A 46 8.38 -13.18 6.03
N THR A 47 7.74 -14.21 6.58
CA THR A 47 7.75 -14.47 8.03
C THR A 47 8.88 -15.41 8.40
N LEU A 48 9.55 -15.17 9.54
CA LEU A 48 10.49 -16.13 10.14
C LEU A 48 9.78 -17.14 11.06
N TYR A 49 8.51 -16.87 11.39
CA TYR A 49 7.73 -17.63 12.34
C TYR A 49 6.89 -18.67 11.58
N ARG A 50 6.78 -19.87 12.14
CA ARG A 50 5.96 -20.95 11.58
C ARG A 50 4.50 -20.81 12.00
N GLY A 51 3.60 -21.23 11.12
CA GLY A 51 2.16 -21.25 11.38
C GLY A 51 1.51 -19.86 11.33
N LEU A 52 0.18 -19.86 11.19
CA LEU A 52 -0.61 -18.64 11.00
C LEU A 52 -0.49 -17.66 12.18
N ASP A 53 -0.47 -18.18 13.41
CA ASP A 53 -0.37 -17.33 14.61
C ASP A 53 1.00 -16.67 14.73
N GLY A 54 2.06 -17.39 14.34
CA GLY A 54 3.40 -16.83 14.20
C GLY A 54 3.44 -15.70 13.17
N CYS A 55 2.85 -15.93 11.98
CA CYS A 55 2.72 -14.90 10.95
C CYS A 55 1.98 -13.66 11.45
N ARG A 56 0.87 -13.84 12.18
CA ARG A 56 0.09 -12.72 12.74
C ARG A 56 0.91 -11.89 13.72
N ARG A 57 1.68 -12.53 14.62
CA ARG A 57 2.60 -11.82 15.53
C ARG A 57 3.70 -11.08 14.78
N TRP A 58 4.31 -11.71 13.78
CA TRP A 58 5.34 -11.08 12.94
C TRP A 58 4.81 -9.82 12.23
N VAL A 59 3.66 -9.94 11.57
CA VAL A 59 3.01 -8.82 10.90
C VAL A 59 2.67 -7.71 11.90
N GLY A 60 2.07 -8.07 13.05
CA GLY A 60 1.76 -7.12 14.10
C GLY A 60 2.98 -6.32 14.53
N GLY A 61 4.07 -7.00 14.89
CA GLY A 61 5.31 -6.35 15.34
C GLY A 61 5.91 -5.39 14.30
N ALA A 62 5.92 -5.77 13.02
CA ALA A 62 6.40 -4.90 11.96
C ALA A 62 5.53 -3.63 11.79
N ILE A 63 4.19 -3.77 11.85
CA ILE A 63 3.27 -2.63 11.79
C ILE A 63 3.44 -1.70 13.00
N TRP A 64 3.62 -2.26 14.19
CA TRP A 64 3.93 -1.49 15.40
C TRP A 64 5.22 -0.68 15.22
N GLY A 65 6.32 -1.31 14.80
CA GLY A 65 7.59 -0.63 14.56
C GLY A 65 7.50 0.44 13.46
N TYR A 66 6.73 0.19 12.40
CA TYR A 66 6.47 1.17 11.34
C TYR A 66 5.73 2.40 11.88
N ASN A 67 4.65 2.19 12.63
CA ASN A 67 3.85 3.27 13.19
C ASN A 67 4.63 4.09 14.23
N LEU A 68 5.42 3.44 15.09
CA LEU A 68 6.27 4.13 16.06
C LEU A 68 7.28 5.05 15.36
N ASN A 69 7.98 4.55 14.34
CA ASN A 69 8.92 5.36 13.55
C ASN A 69 8.23 6.53 12.84
N ARG A 70 7.01 6.34 12.36
CA ARG A 70 6.20 7.40 11.74
C ARG A 70 5.85 8.49 12.76
N VAL A 71 5.33 8.12 13.92
CA VAL A 71 4.97 9.06 14.99
C VAL A 71 6.21 9.84 15.45
N ALA A 72 7.34 9.16 15.66
CA ALA A 72 8.58 9.79 16.07
C ALA A 72 9.14 10.81 15.06
N LYS A 73 8.73 10.75 13.79
CA LYS A 73 9.10 11.72 12.75
C LYS A 73 8.11 12.88 12.61
N LEU A 74 6.93 12.77 13.23
CA LEU A 74 5.87 13.78 13.19
C LEU A 74 5.92 14.72 14.40
N ILE A 75 6.58 14.28 15.47
CA ILE A 75 6.91 15.06 16.66
C ILE A 75 8.29 15.69 16.41
#